data_AF-A0A660SZV2-F1
#
_entry.id   AF-A0A660SZV2-F1
#
_cell.length_a   1.000
_cell.length_b   1.000
_cell.length_c   1.000
_cell.angle_alpha   90.00
_cell.angle_beta   90.00
_cell.angle_gamma   90.00
#
_symmetry.space_group_name_H-M   'P 1'
#
loop_
_entity.id
_entity.type
_entity.pdbx_description
1 polymer ?
#
loop_
_entity_poly.entity_id
_entity_poly.type
_entity_poly.pdbx_seq_one_letter_code
_entity_poly.pdbx_strand_id
1 'polypeptide(L)' 'LIQRGFLQRTPRGRMVTDLAYKHLGRKNHSNENQPFLL' A
#
# COMPACT_ATOMS: atom_id res chain seq x y z
N LEU A 1 -2.98 -12.12 -1.69
CA LEU A 1 -2.39 -10.82 -1.29
C LEU A 1 -3.29 -10.06 -0.33
N ILE A 2 -4.58 -9.86 -0.65
CA ILE A 2 -5.54 -9.18 0.26
C ILE A 2 -5.74 -9.94 1.57
N GLN A 3 -6.03 -11.25 1.52
CA GLN A 3 -6.19 -12.08 2.73
C GLN A 3 -4.93 -12.15 3.61
N ARG A 4 -3.75 -11.94 3.02
CA ARG A 4 -2.45 -11.91 3.73
C ARG A 4 -2.11 -10.51 4.26
N GLY A 5 -3.00 -9.53 4.08
CA GLY A 5 -2.78 -8.15 4.51
C GLY A 5 -1.75 -7.38 3.67
N PHE A 6 -1.31 -7.90 2.52
CA PHE A 6 -0.33 -7.25 1.65
C PHE A 6 -0.92 -6.20 0.70
N LEU A 7 -2.22 -6.28 0.42
CA LEU A 7 -2.95 -5.33 -0.40
C LEU A 7 -4.22 -4.89 0.34
N GLN A 8 -4.46 -3.58 0.35
CA GLN A 8 -5.70 -2.98 0.84
C GLN A 8 -6.51 -2.39 -0.32
N ARG A 9 -7.83 -2.32 -0.15
CA ARG A 9 -8.73 -1.70 -1.13
C ARG A 9 -8.75 -0.19 -0.94
N THR A 10 -8.81 0.55 -2.04
CA THR A 10 -9.07 1.99 -2.04
C THR A 10 -10.11 2.30 -3.12
N PRO A 11 -10.77 3.48 -3.08
CA PRO A 11 -11.70 3.88 -4.14
C PRO A 11 -11.06 3.89 -5.54
N ARG A 12 -9.74 4.12 -5.62
CA ARG A 12 -8.95 4.15 -6.86
C ARG A 12 -8.36 2.78 -7.24
N GLY A 13 -8.60 1.74 -6.44
CA GLY A 13 -8.16 0.37 -6.74
C GLY A 13 -7.59 -0.38 -5.54
N ARG A 14 -6.29 -0.71 -5.59
CA ARG A 14 -5.59 -1.47 -4.57
C ARG A 14 -4.27 -0.79 -4.24
N MET A 15 -3.97 -0.69 -2.95
CA MET A 15 -2.72 -0.11 -2.45
C MET A 15 -1.90 -1.18 -1.72
N VAL A 16 -0.58 -1.09 -1.83
CA VAL A 16 0.36 -1.96 -1.12
C VAL A 16 0.46 -1.50 0.33
N THR A 17 0.40 -2.45 1.27
CA THR A 17 0.52 -2.13 2.70
C THR A 17 1.98 -2.12 3.14
N ASP A 18 2.27 -1.48 4.27
CA ASP A 18 3.61 -1.52 4.88
C ASP A 18 4.09 -2.95 5.18
N LEU A 19 3.16 -3.84 5.50
CA LEU A 19 3.45 -5.26 5.71
C LEU A 19 4.08 -5.90 4.47
N ALA A 20 3.57 -5.57 3.28
CA ALA A 20 4.13 -6.06 2.03
C ALA A 20 5.51 -5.47 1.74
N TYR A 21 5.72 -4.17 2.00
CA TYR A 21 7.03 -3.53 1.85
C TYR A 21 8.08 -4.16 2.77
N LYS A 22 7.74 -4.39 4.04
CA LYS A 22 8.60 -5.10 5.00
C LYS A 22 8.90 -6.53 4.56
N HIS A 23 7.90 -7.27 4.11
CA HIS A 23 8.06 -8.65 3.64
C HIS A 23 8.99 -8.75 2.41
N LEU A 24 8.97 -7.73 1.55
CA LEU A 24 9.83 -7.67 0.36
C LEU A 24 11.21 -7.04 0.63
N GLY A 25 11.51 -6.64 1.87
CA GLY A 25 12.75 -5.94 2.22
C GLY A 25 12.92 -4.60 1.51
N ARG A 26 11.81 -3.96 1.10
CA ARG A 26 11.81 -2.68 0.39
C ARG A 26 11.40 -1.56 1.34
N LYS A 27 12.10 -0.42 1.27
CA LYS A 27 11.65 0.80 1.95
C LYS A 27 10.41 1.32 1.23
N ASN A 28 9.38 1.64 2.00
CA ASN A 28 8.19 2.27 1.47
C ASN A 28 8.52 3.74 1.13
N HIS A 29 8.80 4.03 -0.15
CA HIS A 29 8.97 5.40 -0.65
C HIS A 29 7.61 6.03 -0.97
N SER A 30 6.61 5.78 -0.14
CA SER A 30 5.34 6.51 -0.22
C SER A 30 5.66 7.96 0.07
N ASN A 31 5.84 8.75 -0.99
CA ASN A 31 5.67 10.18 -0.90
C ASN A 31 4.28 10.39 -0.27
N GLU A 32 4.24 10.79 1.00
CA GLU A 32 3.05 11.13 1.80
C GLU A 32 2.13 12.18 1.15
N ASN A 33 2.46 12.64 -0.07
CA ASN A 33 1.75 13.61 -0.89
C ASN A 33 0.95 12.99 -2.03
N GLN A 34 0.34 11.82 -1.84
CA GLN A 34 -0.83 11.44 -2.64
C GLN A 34 -2.06 11.73 -1.80
N PRO A 35 -2.55 13.00 -1.77
CA PRO A 35 -3.86 13.26 -1.19
C PRO A 35 -4.84 12.34 -1.91
N PHE A 36 -5.68 11.66 -1.14
CA PHE A 36 -6.81 10.92 -1.68
C PHE A 36 -7.62 11.91 -2.52
N LEU A 37 -7.37 11.94 -3.83
CA LEU A 37 -8.15 12.75 -4.75
C LEU A 37 -9.56 12.17 -4.71
N LEU A 38 -10.42 12.86 -3.95
CA LEU A 38 -11.87 12.80 -4.05
C LEU A 38 -12.25 13.28 -5.44
#